data_AF-A0A6N9FFB2-F1
#
_entry.id   AF-A0A6N9FFB2-F1
#
_cell.length_a   1.000
_cell.length_b   1.000
_cell.length_c   1.000
_cell.angle_alpha   90.00
_cell.angle_beta   90.00
_cell.angle_gamma   90.00
#
_symmetry.space_group_name_H-M   'P 1'
#
loop_
_entity.id
_entity.type
_entity.pdbx_description
1 polymer ?
#
loop_
_entity_poly.entity_id
_entity_poly.type
_entity_poly.pdbx_seq_one_letter_code
_entity_poly.pdbx_strand_id
1 'polypeptide(L)' 'MKTKHYNTLIEWSQDDGCFIGSAGPLVGKCCHGDTPAEVAGKLETIIKDLLADSDWIKNVSVVWAEE' A
#
# COMPACT_ATOMS: atom_id res chain seq x y z
N MET A 1 16.67 -9.65 12.37
CA MET A 1 16.25 -8.50 11.53
C MET A 1 14.91 -7.99 12.08
N LYS A 2 14.63 -6.67 12.03
CA LYS A 2 13.29 -6.15 12.36
C LYS A 2 12.42 -6.22 11.10
N THR A 3 11.40 -7.08 11.11
CA THR A 3 10.34 -7.03 10.09
C THR A 3 9.62 -5.70 10.26
N LYS A 4 9.78 -4.80 9.29
CA LYS A 4 8.94 -3.60 9.21
C LYS A 4 7.64 -3.95 8.52
N HIS A 5 6.66 -3.11 8.76
CA HIS A 5 5.30 -3.34 8.40
C HIS A 5 4.72 -1.97 7.88
N TYR A 6 3.73 -1.94 6.96
CA TYR A 6 3.03 -0.75 6.37
C TYR A 6 1.53 -1.01 6.15
N ASN A 7 0.62 -0.14 6.60
CA ASN A 7 -0.83 -0.39 6.50
C ASN A 7 -1.37 -0.15 5.09
N THR A 8 -1.61 -1.24 4.37
CA THR A 8 -2.21 -1.25 3.06
C THR A 8 -3.73 -1.35 3.17
N LEU A 9 -4.43 -0.40 2.56
CA LEU A 9 -5.88 -0.39 2.41
C LEU A 9 -6.19 -0.58 0.92
N ILE A 10 -7.10 -1.50 0.61
CA ILE A 10 -7.62 -1.71 -0.74
C ILE A 10 -9.13 -1.54 -0.66
N GLU A 11 -9.65 -0.51 -1.29
CA GLU A 11 -11.06 -0.11 -1.26
C GLU A 11 -11.63 -0.08 -2.69
N TRP A 12 -12.90 -0.41 -2.87
CA TRP A 12 -13.57 -0.25 -4.16
C TRP A 12 -14.06 1.19 -4.33
N SER A 13 -13.62 1.88 -5.38
CA SER A 13 -14.16 3.18 -5.77
C SER A 13 -15.37 3.00 -6.69
N GLN A 14 -16.52 3.51 -6.27
CA GLN A 14 -17.71 3.57 -7.13
C GLN A 14 -17.62 4.66 -8.21
N ASP A 15 -16.77 5.68 -8.01
CA ASP A 15 -16.57 6.79 -8.95
C ASP A 15 -15.66 6.37 -10.12
N ASP A 16 -14.53 5.73 -9.79
CA ASP A 16 -13.56 5.21 -10.77
C ASP A 16 -13.92 3.83 -11.33
N GLY A 17 -14.86 3.11 -10.70
CA GLY A 17 -15.24 1.75 -11.07
C GLY A 17 -14.13 0.70 -10.93
N CYS A 18 -13.20 0.89 -9.99
CA CYS A 18 -12.06 -0.01 -9.78
C CYS A 18 -11.60 -0.07 -8.30
N PHE A 19 -10.74 -1.04 -7.97
CA PHE A 19 -10.08 -1.09 -6.68
C PHE A 19 -8.96 -0.05 -6.61
N ILE A 20 -8.96 0.74 -5.54
CA ILE A 20 -7.93 1.73 -5.23
C ILE A 20 -7.11 1.21 -4.05
N GLY A 21 -5.79 1.21 -4.22
CA GLY A 21 -4.84 0.86 -3.17
C GLY A 21 -4.16 2.10 -2.57
N SER A 22 -4.06 2.10 -1.25
CA SER A 22 -3.38 3.12 -0.45
C SER A 22 -2.43 2.47 0.55
N ALA A 23 -1.26 3.05 0.81
CA ALA A 23 -0.29 2.54 1.78
C ALA A 23 0.00 3.59 2.85
N GLY A 24 -0.73 3.54 3.96
CA GLY A 24 -0.61 4.47 5.07
C GLY A 24 0.83 4.63 5.60
N PRO A 25 1.05 5.75 6.30
CA PRO A 25 2.25 6.60 6.26
C PRO A 25 3.17 6.72 5.02
N LEU A 26 3.11 5.86 4.00
CA LEU A 26 4.04 5.90 2.87
C LEU A 26 3.54 6.74 1.70
N VAL A 27 2.36 6.42 1.19
CA VAL A 27 1.73 7.02 0.01
C VAL A 27 0.22 6.85 0.12
N GLY A 28 -0.54 7.89 -0.25
CA GLY A 28 -2.00 7.84 -0.26
C GLY A 28 -2.55 6.89 -1.34
N LYS A 29 -3.73 7.20 -1.89
CA LYS A 29 -4.27 6.52 -3.07
C LYS A 29 -3.24 6.59 -4.21
N CYS A 30 -2.56 5.47 -4.48
CA CYS A 30 -1.41 5.40 -5.39
C CYS A 30 -1.69 4.64 -6.68
N CYS A 31 -2.68 3.74 -6.61
CA CYS A 31 -2.67 2.52 -7.38
C CYS A 31 -4.10 2.09 -7.68
N HIS A 32 -4.35 1.66 -8.92
CA HIS A 32 -5.68 1.25 -9.39
C HIS A 32 -5.60 -0.14 -10.02
N GLY A 33 -6.70 -0.90 -9.99
CA GLY A 33 -6.82 -2.17 -10.70
C GLY A 33 -8.22 -2.78 -10.62
N ASP A 34 -8.50 -3.66 -11.57
CA ASP A 34 -9.78 -4.36 -11.70
C ASP A 34 -9.97 -5.44 -10.61
N THR A 35 -8.87 -5.88 -9.98
CA THR A 35 -8.89 -6.87 -8.89
C THR A 35 -8.05 -6.42 -7.69
N PRO A 36 -8.42 -6.81 -6.45
CA PRO A 36 -7.65 -6.45 -5.25
C PRO A 36 -6.26 -7.11 -5.23
N ALA A 37 -6.10 -8.28 -5.88
CA ALA A 37 -4.82 -8.97 -5.99
C ALA A 37 -3.81 -8.20 -6.85
N GLU A 38 -4.23 -7.63 -7.98
CA GLU A 38 -3.35 -6.76 -8.79
C GLU A 38 -2.98 -5.48 -8.05
N VAL A 39 -3.92 -4.87 -7.34
CA VAL A 39 -3.66 -3.70 -6.52
C VAL A 39 -2.65 -4.01 -5.41
N ALA A 40 -2.77 -5.15 -4.74
CA ALA A 40 -1.81 -5.60 -3.73
C ALA A 40 -0.40 -5.80 -4.31
N GLY A 41 -0.26 -6.43 -5.49
CA GLY A 41 1.04 -6.63 -6.14
C GLY A 41 1.69 -5.32 -6.61
N LYS A 42 0.90 -4.37 -7.11
CA LYS A 42 1.36 -3.00 -7.43
C LYS A 42 1.81 -2.27 -6.17
N LEU A 43 1.04 -2.34 -5.08
CA LEU A 43 1.42 -1.74 -3.79
C LEU A 43 2.72 -2.32 -3.25
N GLU A 44 2.89 -3.64 -3.24
CA GLU A 44 4.12 -4.26 -2.73
C GLU A 44 5.36 -3.76 -3.49
N THR A 45 5.24 -3.60 -4.81
CA THR A 45 6.31 -3.08 -5.67
C THR A 45 6.67 -1.63 -5.31
N ILE A 46 5.66 -0.77 -5.15
CA ILE A 46 5.85 0.65 -4.78
C ILE A 46 6.39 0.81 -3.36
N ILE A 47 5.91 -0.01 -2.42
CA ILE A 47 6.43 -0.04 -1.04
C ILE A 47 7.90 -0.48 -1.04
N LYS A 48 8.29 -1.49 -1.82
CA LYS A 48 9.69 -1.92 -1.96
C LYS A 48 10.58 -0.81 -2.53
N ASP A 49 10.12 -0.10 -3.55
CA ASP A 49 10.84 1.03 -4.17
C ASP A 49 11.03 2.19 -3.19
N LEU A 50 9.93 2.65 -2.57
CA LEU A 50 9.97 3.70 -1.54
C LEU A 50 10.90 3.33 -0.38
N LEU A 51 10.98 2.06 0.01
CA LEU A 51 11.87 1.61 1.09
C LEU A 51 13.33 1.48 0.69
N ALA A 52 13.63 1.28 -0.59
CA ALA A 52 15.00 1.21 -1.09
C ALA A 52 15.72 2.57 -1.00
N ASP A 53 14.99 3.67 -1.19
CA ASP A 53 15.50 5.05 -1.15
C ASP A 53 15.64 5.63 0.28
N SER A 54 15.09 4.95 1.29
CA SER A 54 14.61 5.65 2.48
C SER A 54 15.48 5.61 3.73
N ASP A 55 16.32 6.65 3.88
CA ASP A 55 16.82 7.07 5.19
C ASP A 55 15.72 7.70 6.08
N TRP A 56 14.63 8.21 5.49
CA TRP A 56 13.58 8.99 6.18
C TRP A 56 12.48 8.16 6.85
N ILE A 57 12.19 6.94 6.38
CA ILE A 57 11.08 6.09 6.90
C ILE A 57 11.52 5.29 8.16
N LYS A 58 12.15 5.93 9.15
CA LYS A 58 12.73 5.21 10.31
C LYS A 58 11.70 4.65 11.31
N ASN A 59 10.43 5.10 11.28
CA ASN A 59 9.40 4.73 12.28
C ASN A 59 7.99 4.46 11.68
N VAL A 60 7.74 3.30 11.04
CA VAL A 60 6.43 2.93 10.43
C VAL A 60 6.07 1.43 10.64
N SER A 61 4.76 1.12 10.69
CA SER A 61 4.14 -0.20 11.01
C SER A 61 2.93 -0.56 10.08
N VAL A 62 2.68 -1.87 9.84
CA VAL A 62 1.47 -2.45 9.17
C VAL A 62 0.49 -2.62 10.31
N VAL A 63 -0.75 -2.33 10.00
CA VAL A 63 -1.87 -3.18 10.38
C VAL A 63 -2.58 -3.55 9.08
N TRP A 64 -2.71 -4.85 8.81
CA TRP A 64 -3.53 -5.33 7.70
C TRP A 64 -4.94 -5.27 8.26
N ALA A 65 -5.79 -4.44 7.66
CA ALA A 65 -7.19 -4.35 8.07
C ALA A 65 -7.94 -5.51 7.40
N GLU A 66 -7.98 -6.64 8.09
CA GLU A 66 -9.06 -7.62 7.94
C GLU A 66 -10.26 -7.15 8.80
N GLU A 67 -11.46 -7.53 8.37
CA GLU A 67 -12.78 -6.91 8.66
C GLU A 67 -13.12 -6.61 10.14
#